data_AF-A0A3S3I6P0-F1
#
_entry.id   AF-A0A3S3I6P0-F1
#
_cell.length_a   1.000
_cell.length_b   1.000
_cell.length_c   1.000
_cell.angle_alpha   90.00
_cell.angle_beta   90.00
_cell.angle_gamma   90.00
#
_symmetry.space_group_name_H-M   'P 1'
#
loop_
_entity.id
_entity.type
_entity.pdbx_description
1 polymer ?
#
loop_
_entity_poly.entity_id
_entity_poly.type
_entity_poly.pdbx_seq_one_letter_code
_entity_poly.pdbx_strand_id
1 'polypeptide(L)'
;GDALAVAARAGKIRRNFQGYTEDQCETLIGLGPSSISRYRQGHAQNIVATGEYQKAVNAGELAVARGIEFSVEDEARGWVIERLM
;
A
#
# COMPACT_ATOMS: atom_id res chain seq x y z
N GLY A 1 8.09 -12.83 -23.33
CA GLY A 1 8.80 -13.07 -22.06
C GLY A 1 7.91 -12.66 -20.91
N ASP A 2 8.12 -13.21 -19.72
CA ASP A 2 7.39 -12.85 -18.51
C ASP A 2 7.50 -11.35 -18.20
N ALA A 3 6.37 -10.70 -17.92
CA ALA A 3 6.27 -9.25 -17.80
C ALA A 3 7.02 -8.72 -16.56
N LEU A 4 6.93 -9.42 -15.43
CA LEU A 4 7.70 -9.12 -14.23
C LEU A 4 9.21 -9.27 -14.48
N ALA A 5 9.61 -10.31 -15.21
CA ALA A 5 11.02 -10.51 -15.54
C ALA A 5 11.57 -9.39 -16.45
N VAL A 6 10.74 -8.87 -17.37
CA VAL A 6 11.11 -7.70 -18.19
C VAL A 6 11.21 -6.44 -17.33
N ALA A 7 10.23 -6.19 -16.45
CA ALA A 7 10.23 -5.04 -15.55
C ALA A 7 11.43 -5.07 -14.58
N ALA A 8 11.79 -6.24 -14.05
CA ALA A 8 12.95 -6.43 -13.19
C ALA A 8 14.26 -6.06 -13.90
N ARG A 9 14.48 -6.59 -15.12
CA ARG A 9 15.66 -6.24 -15.93
C ARG A 9 15.72 -4.76 -16.30
N ALA A 10 14.56 -4.11 -16.42
CA ALA A 10 14.46 -2.68 -16.71
C ALA A 10 14.56 -1.79 -15.45
N GLY A 11 14.68 -2.37 -14.24
CA GLY A 11 14.68 -1.61 -12.98
C GLY A 11 13.34 -0.92 -12.67
N LYS A 12 12.24 -1.43 -13.23
CA LYS A 12 10.88 -0.89 -13.08
C LYS A 12 9.97 -1.76 -12.22
N ILE A 13 10.46 -2.89 -11.71
CA ILE A 13 9.65 -3.73 -10.82
C ILE A 13 9.38 -2.98 -9.51
N ARG A 14 8.17 -3.13 -8.99
CA ARG A 14 7.72 -2.57 -7.72
C ARG A 14 7.26 -3.68 -6.80
N ARG A 15 7.13 -3.39 -5.50
CA ARG A 15 6.54 -4.34 -4.54
C ARG A 15 5.50 -3.66 -3.67
N ASN A 16 4.28 -4.20 -3.65
CA ASN A 16 3.21 -3.78 -2.75
C ASN A 16 2.86 -4.88 -1.73
N PHE A 17 1.76 -4.71 -1.00
CA PHE A 17 1.32 -5.69 0.01
C PHE A 17 0.90 -7.05 -0.58
N GLN A 18 0.67 -7.13 -1.90
CA GLN A 18 0.28 -8.35 -2.61
C GLN A 18 1.47 -9.05 -3.29
N GLY A 19 2.65 -8.43 -3.33
CA GLY A 19 3.87 -9.01 -3.92
C GLY A 19 4.52 -8.10 -4.97
N TYR A 20 5.33 -8.71 -5.85
CA TYR A 20 5.93 -7.99 -6.96
C TYR A 20 4.90 -7.66 -8.03
N THR A 21 5.03 -6.47 -8.60
CA THR A 21 4.14 -5.96 -9.64
C THR A 21 4.92 -5.10 -10.63
N GLU A 22 4.45 -5.05 -11.86
CA GLU A 22 4.89 -4.06 -12.85
C GLU A 22 4.09 -2.75 -12.79
N ASP A 23 3.04 -2.72 -11.97
CA ASP A 23 2.22 -1.53 -11.72
C ASP A 23 3.05 -0.41 -11.10
N GLN A 24 2.94 0.78 -11.67
CA GLN A 24 3.65 2.00 -11.23
C GLN A 24 2.76 2.93 -10.41
N CYS A 25 1.52 2.55 -10.11
CA CYS A 25 0.63 3.35 -9.27
C CYS A 25 1.25 3.60 -7.90
N GLU A 26 1.41 4.88 -7.55
CA GLU A 26 1.94 5.31 -6.26
C GLU A 26 0.89 5.24 -5.14
N THR A 27 -0.39 5.12 -5.54
CA THR A 27 -1.52 5.00 -4.62
C THR A 27 -2.20 3.65 -4.81
N LEU A 28 -2.38 2.94 -3.70
CA LEU A 28 -3.16 1.71 -3.61
C LEU A 28 -4.21 1.90 -2.52
N ILE A 29 -5.49 1.72 -2.87
CA ILE A 29 -6.60 1.84 -1.94
C ILE A 29 -7.07 0.43 -1.56
N GLY A 30 -6.85 0.06 -0.30
CA GLY A 30 -7.33 -1.20 0.25
C GLY A 30 -8.79 -1.08 0.67
N LEU A 31 -9.66 -1.91 0.08
CA LEU A 31 -11.07 -2.00 0.46
C LEU A 31 -11.32 -3.22 1.35
N GLY A 32 -12.25 -3.09 2.29
CA GLY A 32 -12.58 -4.16 3.24
C GLY A 32 -11.82 -4.08 4.56
N PRO A 33 -12.19 -4.92 5.53
CA PRO A 33 -11.56 -4.94 6.84
C PRO A 33 -10.09 -5.35 6.73
N SER A 34 -9.27 -4.83 7.64
CA SER A 34 -7.81 -5.05 7.73
C SER A 34 -6.94 -4.56 6.56
N SER A 35 -7.55 -4.21 5.43
CA SER A 35 -6.86 -3.75 4.23
C SER A 35 -5.96 -2.55 4.50
N ILE A 36 -4.78 -2.55 3.88
CA ILE A 36 -3.80 -1.47 3.98
C ILE A 36 -3.74 -0.73 2.66
N SER A 37 -3.90 0.58 2.74
CA SER A 37 -3.70 1.51 1.65
C SER A 37 -2.26 2.06 1.67
N ARG A 38 -1.70 2.29 0.49
CA ARG A 38 -0.49 3.09 0.27
C ARG A 38 -0.90 4.39 -0.39
N TYR A 39 -0.52 5.51 0.21
CA TYR A 39 -0.59 6.84 -0.41
C TYR A 39 0.81 7.40 -0.55
N ARG A 40 0.99 8.50 -1.29
CA ARG A 40 2.29 9.20 -1.33
C ARG A 40 2.76 9.57 0.08
N GLN A 41 1.84 10.10 0.88
CA GLN A 41 2.09 10.62 2.22
C GLN A 41 2.27 9.54 3.29
N GLY A 42 1.98 8.27 3.01
CA GLY A 42 2.06 7.26 4.05
C GLY A 42 1.19 6.03 3.85
N HIS A 43 0.84 5.39 4.97
CA HIS A 43 -0.03 4.22 5.01
C HIS A 43 -1.25 4.47 5.88
N ALA A 44 -2.36 3.86 5.50
CA ALA A 44 -3.57 3.78 6.30
C ALA A 44 -4.06 2.34 6.34
N GLN A 45 -4.50 1.87 7.51
CA GLN A 45 -5.07 0.55 7.68
C GLN A 45 -6.52 0.67 8.13
N ASN A 46 -7.40 -0.06 7.45
CA ASN A 46 -8.80 -0.15 7.82
C ASN A 46 -8.98 -0.94 9.13
N ILE A 47 -10.12 -0.72 9.79
CA ILE A 47 -10.54 -1.49 10.97
C ILE A 47 -10.44 -2.99 10.68
N VAL A 48 -9.75 -3.72 11.56
CA VAL A 48 -9.51 -5.16 11.40
C VAL A 48 -10.76 -5.98 11.72
N ALA A 49 -11.48 -5.60 12.78
CA ALA A 49 -12.70 -6.28 13.18
C ALA A 49 -13.82 -6.03 12.15
N THR A 50 -14.21 -7.06 11.41
CA THR A 50 -15.21 -6.97 10.32
C THR A 50 -16.52 -6.31 10.75
N GLY A 51 -17.03 -6.62 11.95
CA GLY A 51 -18.26 -6.04 12.46
C GLY A 51 -18.17 -4.52 12.68
N GLU A 52 -17.05 -4.05 13.24
CA GLU A 52 -16.82 -2.62 13.48
C GLU A 52 -16.50 -1.87 12.19
N TYR A 53 -15.74 -2.49 11.26
CA TYR A 53 -15.54 -1.95 9.92
C TYR A 53 -16.88 -1.73 9.20
N GLN A 54 -17.77 -2.73 9.21
CA GLN A 54 -19.06 -2.63 8.54
C GLN A 54 -19.96 -1.56 9.17
N LYS A 55 -19.96 -1.44 10.51
CA LYS A 55 -20.69 -0.38 11.21
C LYS A 55 -20.22 1.01 10.77
N ALA A 56 -18.91 1.27 10.80
CA ALA A 56 -18.34 2.56 10.41
C ALA A 56 -18.69 2.91 8.95
N VAL A 57 -18.51 1.96 8.02
CA VAL A 57 -18.85 2.16 6.60
C VAL A 57 -20.34 2.46 6.42
N ASN A 58 -21.22 1.71 7.08
CA ASN A 58 -22.68 1.92 6.98
C ASN A 58 -23.14 3.24 7.61
N ALA A 59 -22.38 3.77 8.57
CA ALA A 59 -22.60 5.09 9.16
C ALA A 59 -22.08 6.23 8.28
N GLY A 60 -21.40 5.94 7.16
CA GLY A 60 -20.75 6.94 6.32
C GLY A 60 -19.45 7.51 6.91
N GLU A 61 -18.88 6.83 7.90
CA GLU A 61 -17.65 7.23 8.57
C GLU A 61 -16.41 6.63 7.89
N LEU A 62 -15.25 7.25 8.11
CA LEU A 62 -13.98 6.70 7.65
C LEU A 62 -13.63 5.45 8.47
N ALA A 63 -13.60 4.28 7.82
CA ALA A 63 -13.28 3.01 8.46
C ALA A 63 -11.76 2.77 8.65
N VAL A 64 -10.98 3.84 8.80
CA VAL A 64 -9.52 3.80 9.04
C VAL A 64 -9.27 3.69 10.54
N ALA A 65 -8.56 2.64 10.96
CA ALA A 65 -8.22 2.43 12.37
C ALA A 65 -6.91 3.11 12.76
N ARG A 66 -5.93 3.16 11.86
CA ARG A 66 -4.61 3.74 12.10
C ARG A 66 -3.90 4.08 10.80
N GLY A 67 -2.93 4.98 10.88
CA GLY A 67 -2.03 5.30 9.77
C GLY A 67 -0.68 5.77 10.28
N ILE A 68 0.26 5.86 9.34
CA ILE A 68 1.57 6.48 9.54
C ILE A 68 1.83 7.42 8.38
N GLU A 69 2.13 8.67 8.69
CA GLU A 69 2.64 9.65 7.74
C GLU A 69 4.14 9.43 7.56
N PHE A 70 4.61 9.55 6.33
CA PHE A 70 6.02 9.37 6.01
C PHE A 70 6.79 10.66 6.22
N SER A 71 7.92 10.54 6.91
CA SER A 71 8.96 11.55 6.85
C SER A 71 9.74 11.44 5.54
N VAL A 72 10.51 12.49 5.22
CA VAL A 72 11.46 12.45 4.09
C VAL A 72 12.46 11.30 4.23
N GLU A 73 12.82 10.94 5.48
CA GLU A 73 13.72 9.82 5.74
C GLU A 73 13.04 8.48 5.43
N ASP A 74 11.76 8.31 5.78
CA ASP A 74 10.99 7.10 5.46
C ASP A 74 10.87 6.90 3.95
N GLU A 75 10.63 7.98 3.20
CA GLU A 75 10.59 7.94 1.73
C GLU A 75 11.94 7.52 1.14
N ALA A 76 13.04 8.11 1.61
CA ALA A 76 14.38 7.79 1.15
C ALA A 76 14.74 6.32 1.47
N ARG A 77 14.45 5.85 2.68
CA ARG A 77 14.67 4.46 3.09
C ARG A 77 13.83 3.48 2.27
N GLY A 78 12.54 3.80 2.05
CA GLY A 78 11.64 2.99 1.23
C GLY A 78 12.15 2.83 -0.20
N TRP A 79 12.62 3.92 -0.82
CA TRP A 79 13.18 3.92 -2.18
C TRP A 79 14.44 3.04 -2.31
N VAL A 80 15.31 3.03 -1.28
CA VAL A 80 16.51 2.19 -1.24
C VAL A 80 16.13 0.72 -1.05
N ILE A 81 15.27 0.43 -0.08
CA ILE A 81 14.83 -0.95 0.23
C ILE A 81 14.16 -1.59 -1.00
N GLU A 82 13.31 -0.84 -1.71
CA GLU A 82 12.62 -1.33 -2.91
C GLU A 82 13.59 -1.69 -4.06
N ARG A 83 14.79 -1.09 -4.11
CA ARG A 83 15.82 -1.41 -5.12
C ARG A 83 16.74 -2.56 -4.74
N LEU A 84 16.80 -2.92 -3.46
CA LEU A 84 17.60 -4.04 -2.96
C LEU A 84 16.85 -5.37 -3.02
N MET A 85 15.51 -5.32 -2.94
CA MET A 85 14.61 -6.46 -3.13
C MET A 85 14.45 -6.81 -4.61
#